data_AF-X1MSB5-F1
#
_entry.id   AF-X1MSB5-F1
#
_cell.length_a   1.000
_cell.length_b   1.000
_cell.length_c   1.000
_cell.angle_alpha   90.00
_cell.angle_beta   90.00
_cell.angle_gamma   90.00
#
_symmetry.space_group_name_H-M   'P 1'
#
loop_
_entity.id
_entity.type
_entity.pdbx_description
1 polymer ?
#
loop_
_entity_poly.entity_id
_entity_poly.type
_entity_poly.pdbx_seq_one_letter_code
_entity_poly.pdbx_strand_id
1 'polypeptide(L)'
;MIQMTEEKKKLHGFAGIVAKQIEPLNEMEEFKQKFKDTEVKVLLNAKDGKWAALLIINKGKIYVEGIKNNPKENIKKENAGWDGLLSCKTNIFLELLGGDNVSTGKVIRKILTGKIKIRGIKNVLVLLQLFDL
;
A
#
# COMPACT_ATOMS: atom_id res chain seq x y z
N MET A 1 16.94 -3.54 -25.78
CA MET A 1 16.36 -2.37 -25.08
C MET A 1 14.85 -2.50 -25.18
N ILE A 2 14.17 -2.84 -24.09
CA ILE A 2 12.70 -2.93 -24.10
C ILE A 2 12.18 -1.57 -23.65
N GLN A 3 11.63 -0.80 -24.59
CA GLN A 3 10.82 0.38 -24.30
C GLN A 3 9.61 -0.08 -23.49
N MET A 4 9.56 0.28 -22.21
CA MET A 4 8.32 0.24 -21.44
C MET A 4 7.47 1.41 -21.90
N THR A 5 6.53 1.14 -22.82
CA THR A 5 5.41 2.03 -23.10
C THR A 5 4.54 2.13 -21.85
N GLU A 6 4.71 3.20 -21.08
CA GLU A 6 3.83 3.54 -19.96
C GLU A 6 2.45 3.98 -20.48
N GLU A 7 1.63 3.04 -20.94
CA GLU A 7 0.20 3.20 -20.71
C GLU A 7 0.00 3.08 -19.20
N LYS A 8 -0.06 4.22 -18.48
CA LYS A 8 -0.48 4.26 -17.07
C LYS A 8 -1.84 3.56 -16.99
N LYS A 9 -1.86 2.26 -16.65
CA LYS A 9 -3.08 1.49 -16.41
C LYS A 9 -3.92 2.33 -15.45
N LYS A 10 -5.09 2.80 -15.89
CA LYS A 10 -5.98 3.60 -15.04
C LYS A 10 -6.27 2.79 -13.78
N LEU A 11 -5.72 3.22 -12.65
CA LEU A 11 -5.98 2.59 -11.37
C LEU A 11 -7.43 2.90 -10.99
N HIS A 12 -8.20 1.86 -10.70
CA HIS A 12 -9.62 1.96 -10.40
C HIS A 12 -9.90 1.80 -8.90
N GLY A 13 -10.90 2.51 -8.40
CA GLY A 13 -11.40 2.37 -7.04
C GLY A 13 -10.33 2.62 -5.98
N PHE A 14 -10.27 1.73 -4.98
CA PHE A 14 -9.36 1.85 -3.83
C PHE A 14 -7.89 2.02 -4.24
N ALA A 15 -7.40 1.29 -5.24
CA ALA A 15 -6.02 1.41 -5.73
C ALA A 15 -5.71 2.81 -6.28
N GLY A 16 -6.67 3.43 -6.98
CA GLY A 16 -6.53 4.80 -7.48
C GLY A 16 -6.49 5.85 -6.37
N ILE A 17 -7.26 5.64 -5.29
CA ILE A 17 -7.24 6.52 -4.11
C ILE A 17 -5.87 6.46 -3.43
N VAL A 18 -5.35 5.24 -3.18
CA VAL A 18 -4.03 5.05 -2.56
C VAL A 18 -2.94 5.68 -3.43
N ALA A 19 -2.99 5.48 -4.75
CA ALA A 19 -1.98 6.04 -5.66
C ALA A 19 -1.87 7.56 -5.59
N LYS A 20 -3.01 8.27 -5.58
CA LYS A 20 -3.04 9.74 -5.47
C LYS A 20 -2.44 10.25 -4.17
N GLN A 21 -2.59 9.49 -3.08
CA GLN A 21 -2.04 9.89 -1.78
C GLN A 21 -0.52 9.70 -1.71
N ILE A 22 0.03 8.70 -2.39
CA ILE A 22 1.46 8.38 -2.33
C ILE A 22 2.28 9.02 -3.47
N GLU A 23 1.65 9.41 -4.58
CA GLU A 23 2.33 9.99 -5.74
C GLU A 23 3.22 11.20 -5.37
N PRO A 24 2.80 12.14 -4.50
CA PRO A 24 3.64 13.27 -4.09
C PRO A 24 4.95 12.87 -3.39
N LEU A 25 5.00 11.70 -2.75
CA LEU A 25 6.21 11.24 -2.05
C LEU A 25 7.39 11.05 -3.01
N ASN A 26 7.13 10.76 -4.29
CA ASN A 26 8.20 10.63 -5.29
C ASN A 26 8.89 11.96 -5.61
N GLU A 27 8.31 13.10 -5.24
CA GLU A 27 8.95 14.41 -5.42
C GLU A 27 9.73 14.84 -4.17
N MET A 28 9.53 14.18 -3.03
CA MET A 28 10.19 14.49 -1.77
C MET A 28 11.60 13.90 -1.70
N GLU A 29 12.61 14.75 -1.53
CA GLU A 29 14.00 14.30 -1.38
C GLU A 29 14.19 13.47 -0.10
N GLU A 30 13.52 13.83 0.99
CA GLU A 30 13.54 13.06 2.24
C GLU A 30 13.05 11.63 2.04
N PHE A 31 11.96 11.43 1.29
CA PHE A 31 11.45 10.11 0.94
C PHE A 31 12.50 9.32 0.13
N LYS A 32 13.05 9.92 -0.93
CA LYS A 32 14.05 9.29 -1.79
C LYS A 32 15.25 8.80 -0.99
N GLN A 33 15.78 9.65 -0.10
CA GLN A 33 16.94 9.32 0.73
C GLN A 33 16.62 8.25 1.79
N LYS A 34 15.49 8.39 2.49
CA LYS A 34 15.07 7.44 3.54
C LYS A 34 14.83 6.04 3.01
N PHE A 35 14.33 5.92 1.77
CA PHE A 35 13.95 4.65 1.16
C PHE A 35 14.88 4.21 0.01
N LYS A 36 16.06 4.81 -0.14
CA LYS A 36 16.99 4.57 -1.27
C LYS A 36 17.46 3.11 -1.41
N ASP A 37 17.56 2.39 -0.29
CA ASP A 37 18.01 1.00 -0.22
C ASP A 37 16.84 0.02 0.06
N THR A 38 15.60 0.53 0.05
CA THR A 38 14.42 -0.25 0.40
C THR A 38 13.77 -0.85 -0.84
N GLU A 39 13.54 -2.16 -0.80
CA GLU A 39 12.69 -2.89 -1.74
C GLU A 39 11.62 -3.65 -0.95
N VAL A 40 10.36 -3.23 -1.07
CA VAL A 40 9.25 -3.89 -0.37
C VAL A 40 7.93 -3.73 -1.11
N LYS A 41 7.14 -4.80 -1.12
CA LYS A 41 5.78 -4.82 -1.67
C LYS A 41 4.78 -5.08 -0.57
N VAL A 42 3.81 -4.19 -0.39
CA VAL A 42 2.75 -4.35 0.61
C VAL A 42 1.39 -4.28 -0.04
N LEU A 43 0.61 -5.35 0.11
CA LEU A 43 -0.74 -5.41 -0.41
C LEU A 43 -1.74 -4.82 0.59
N LEU A 44 -2.45 -3.78 0.18
CA LEU A 44 -3.59 -3.21 0.88
C LEU A 44 -4.87 -3.78 0.28
N ASN A 45 -5.54 -4.66 1.01
CA ASN A 45 -6.75 -5.35 0.54
C ASN A 45 -7.99 -4.95 1.35
N ALA A 46 -8.79 -4.06 0.78
CA ALA A 46 -10.17 -3.84 1.19
C ALA A 46 -11.02 -5.06 0.83
N LYS A 47 -11.40 -5.89 1.82
CA LYS A 47 -12.08 -7.18 1.63
C LYS A 47 -13.43 -7.09 0.92
N ASP A 48 -14.07 -5.94 1.03
CA ASP A 48 -15.35 -5.56 0.41
C ASP A 48 -15.15 -4.79 -0.92
N GLY A 49 -13.91 -4.47 -1.28
CA GLY A 49 -13.56 -3.76 -2.51
C GLY A 49 -13.30 -4.69 -3.69
N LYS A 50 -13.56 -4.20 -4.91
CA LYS A 50 -13.26 -4.91 -6.17
C LYS A 50 -11.76 -4.98 -6.48
N TRP A 51 -10.99 -4.02 -6.00
CA TRP A 51 -9.57 -3.85 -6.28
C TRP A 51 -8.79 -3.67 -4.99
N ALA A 52 -7.68 -4.42 -4.86
CA ALA A 52 -6.64 -4.21 -3.88
C ALA A 52 -5.53 -3.32 -4.47
N ALA A 53 -4.76 -2.66 -3.60
CA ALA A 53 -3.64 -1.81 -3.98
C ALA A 53 -2.34 -2.50 -3.56
N LEU A 54 -1.50 -2.88 -4.52
CA LEU A 54 -0.15 -3.34 -4.24
C LEU A 54 0.77 -2.12 -4.26
N LEU A 55 1.17 -1.67 -3.07
CA LEU A 55 2.10 -0.56 -2.92
C LEU A 55 3.53 -1.12 -3.01
N ILE A 56 4.34 -0.51 -3.86
CA ILE A 56 5.68 -0.99 -4.20
C ILE A 56 6.64 0.15 -3.92
N ILE A 57 7.56 -0.07 -2.97
CA ILE A 57 8.73 0.79 -2.75
C ILE A 57 9.92 0.10 -3.40
N ASN A 58 10.62 0.81 -4.26
CA ASN A 58 11.80 0.31 -4.96
C ASN A 58 12.83 1.44 -5.07
N LYS A 59 13.84 1.39 -4.20
CA LYS A 59 15.02 2.27 -4.20
C LYS A 59 14.67 3.76 -4.30
N GLY A 60 13.93 4.26 -3.31
CA GLY A 60 13.54 5.67 -3.23
C GLY A 60 12.43 6.07 -4.21
N LYS A 61 11.75 5.11 -4.84
CA LYS A 61 10.52 5.32 -5.63
C LYS A 61 9.36 4.56 -5.02
N ILE A 62 8.16 5.12 -5.12
CA ILE A 62 6.92 4.48 -4.68
C ILE A 62 5.86 4.53 -5.77
N TYR A 63 5.18 3.40 -6.00
CA TYR A 63 4.08 3.34 -6.95
C TYR A 63 3.06 2.28 -6.52
N VAL A 64 1.91 2.27 -7.19
CA VAL A 64 0.80 1.38 -6.87
C VAL A 64 0.38 0.60 -8.11
N GLU A 65 0.22 -0.70 -7.93
CA GLU A 65 -0.46 -1.57 -8.90
C GLU A 65 -1.83 -1.98 -8.38
N GLY A 66 -2.83 -1.99 -9.27
CA GLY A 66 -4.18 -2.46 -8.95
C GLY A 66 -4.31 -3.96 -9.18
N ILE A 67 -4.72 -4.71 -8.15
CA ILE A 67 -4.97 -6.15 -8.24
C ILE A 67 -6.46 -6.42 -8.06
N LYS A 68 -7.09 -7.12 -9.00
CA LYS A 68 -8.50 -7.53 -8.84
C LYS A 68 -8.61 -8.46 -7.63
N ASN A 69 -9.53 -8.16 -6.71
CA ASN A 69 -9.72 -8.96 -5.51
C ASN A 69 -10.36 -10.33 -5.80
N ASN A 70 -11.08 -10.42 -6.93
CA ASN A 70 -11.71 -11.63 -7.42
C ASN A 70 -11.06 -12.10 -8.73
N PRO A 71 -10.75 -13.40 -8.86
CA PRO A 71 -10.85 -14.43 -7.80
C PRO A 71 -9.87 -14.18 -6.65
N LYS A 72 -10.16 -14.72 -5.45
CA LYS A 72 -9.35 -14.51 -4.21
C LYS A 72 -7.90 -14.97 -4.36
N GLU A 73 -7.65 -15.83 -5.34
CA GLU A 73 -6.34 -16.32 -5.74
C GLU A 73 -5.43 -15.16 -6.11
N ASN A 74 -5.93 -14.12 -6.78
CA ASN A 74 -5.13 -12.99 -7.25
C ASN A 74 -4.37 -12.28 -6.13
N ILE A 75 -4.95 -12.21 -4.92
CA ILE A 75 -4.37 -11.51 -3.77
C ILE A 75 -3.49 -12.42 -2.89
N LYS A 76 -3.37 -13.71 -3.21
CA LYS A 76 -2.48 -14.63 -2.49
C LYS A 76 -1.02 -14.22 -2.73
N LYS A 77 -0.15 -14.49 -1.75
CA LYS A 77 1.26 -14.10 -1.80
C LYS A 77 1.97 -14.63 -3.06
N GLU A 78 1.66 -15.88 -3.43
CA GLU A 78 2.24 -16.57 -4.59
C GLU A 78 1.95 -15.86 -5.92
N ASN A 79 0.76 -15.23 -6.04
CA ASN A 79 0.32 -14.59 -7.27
C ASN A 79 0.61 -13.09 -7.30
N ALA A 80 0.46 -12.41 -6.16
CA ALA A 80 0.67 -10.96 -6.05
C ALA A 80 2.09 -10.56 -5.61
N GLY A 81 2.90 -11.52 -5.15
CA GLY A 81 4.31 -11.29 -4.79
C GLY A 81 4.53 -10.30 -3.66
N TRP A 82 3.58 -10.13 -2.74
CA TRP A 82 3.71 -9.18 -1.64
C TRP A 82 4.56 -9.71 -0.48
N ASP A 83 5.29 -8.81 0.17
CA ASP A 83 6.09 -9.07 1.38
C ASP A 83 5.28 -8.83 2.65
N GLY A 84 4.31 -7.91 2.56
CA GLY A 84 3.34 -7.60 3.61
C GLY A 84 1.90 -7.58 3.10
N LEU A 85 0.95 -7.87 3.98
CA LEU A 85 -0.49 -7.76 3.71
C LEU A 85 -1.16 -7.00 4.84
N LEU A 86 -1.93 -5.97 4.48
CA LEU A 86 -2.89 -5.30 5.35
C LEU A 86 -4.28 -5.52 4.77
N SER A 87 -5.18 -6.17 5.50
CA SER A 87 -6.52 -6.48 4.99
C SER A 87 -7.64 -6.22 5.99
N CYS A 88 -8.55 -5.32 5.63
CA CYS A 88 -9.71 -4.92 6.43
C CYS A 88 -10.87 -4.48 5.51
N LYS A 89 -11.94 -3.90 6.06
CA LYS A 89 -13.03 -3.30 5.27
C LYS A 89 -12.63 -1.91 4.76
N THR A 90 -13.23 -1.46 3.67
CA THR A 90 -12.94 -0.16 3.04
C THR A 90 -13.07 1.00 4.03
N ASN A 91 -14.09 0.99 4.89
CA ASN A 91 -14.29 2.05 5.89
C ASN A 91 -13.10 2.18 6.87
N ILE A 92 -12.48 1.06 7.26
CA ILE A 92 -11.29 1.09 8.12
C ILE A 92 -10.11 1.72 7.37
N PHE A 93 -9.96 1.47 6.06
CA PHE A 93 -8.95 2.16 5.27
C PHE A 93 -9.22 3.66 5.13
N LEU A 94 -10.47 4.08 4.92
CA LEU A 94 -10.83 5.49 4.85
C LEU A 94 -10.56 6.21 6.17
N GLU A 95 -10.84 5.57 7.31
CA GLU A 95 -10.47 6.10 8.63
C GLU A 95 -8.96 6.25 8.81
N LEU A 96 -8.15 5.39 8.16
CA LEU A 96 -6.69 5.42 8.24
C LEU A 96 -6.07 6.44 7.27
N LEU A 97 -6.65 6.61 6.09
CA LEU A 97 -6.12 7.43 5.00
C LEU A 97 -6.73 8.84 4.92
N GLY A 98 -7.90 9.05 5.52
CA GLY A 98 -8.67 10.30 5.42
C GLY A 98 -8.85 11.04 6.74
N GLY A 99 -8.25 10.58 7.84
CA GLY A 99 -8.32 11.28 9.11
C GLY A 99 -7.18 12.29 9.25
N ASP A 100 -7.51 13.56 9.47
CA ASP A 100 -6.55 14.52 10.03
C ASP A 100 -6.03 13.95 11.35
N ASN A 101 -4.70 13.85 11.49
CA ASN A 101 -4.00 13.35 12.69
C ASN A 101 -4.14 11.83 12.97
N VAL A 102 -4.15 10.97 11.95
CA VAL A 102 -3.94 9.53 12.18
C VAL A 102 -2.46 9.27 12.50
N SER A 103 -2.10 9.30 13.79
CA SER A 103 -0.75 8.94 14.21
C SER A 103 -0.45 7.46 13.96
N THR A 104 0.81 7.16 13.63
CA THR A 104 1.35 5.81 13.47
C THR A 104 0.92 4.86 14.61
N GLY A 105 0.90 5.35 15.86
CA GLY A 105 0.45 4.57 17.03
C GLY A 105 -1.04 4.19 17.01
N LYS A 106 -1.93 5.04 16.46
CA LYS A 106 -3.37 4.74 16.33
C LYS A 106 -3.62 3.65 15.28
N VAL A 107 -2.84 3.65 14.20
CA VAL A 107 -2.84 2.59 13.18
C VAL A 107 -2.40 1.26 13.79
N ILE A 108 -1.26 1.26 14.50
CA ILE A 108 -0.74 0.07 15.19
C ILE A 108 -1.75 -0.49 16.20
N ARG A 109 -2.42 0.37 16.98
CA ARG A 109 -3.49 -0.11 17.89
C ARG A 109 -4.62 -0.80 17.13
N LYS A 110 -5.13 -0.24 16.04
CA LYS A 110 -6.20 -0.88 15.22
C LYS A 110 -5.74 -2.21 14.64
N ILE A 111 -4.47 -2.32 14.26
CA ILE A 111 -3.83 -3.57 13.86
C ILE A 111 -3.88 -4.60 15.00
N LEU A 112 -3.47 -4.21 16.20
CA LEU A 112 -3.46 -5.07 17.39
C LEU A 112 -4.86 -5.46 17.87
N THR A 113 -5.89 -4.65 17.60
CA THR A 113 -7.29 -4.97 17.96
C THR A 113 -7.91 -6.11 17.14
N GLY A 114 -7.18 -6.72 16.20
CA GLY A 114 -7.65 -7.85 15.38
C GLY A 114 -8.65 -7.47 14.28
N LYS A 115 -9.08 -6.21 14.19
CA LYS A 115 -9.95 -5.69 13.12
C LYS A 115 -9.24 -5.65 11.75
N ILE A 116 -7.91 -5.70 11.76
CA ILE A 116 -7.08 -5.69 10.57
C ILE A 116 -6.27 -6.98 10.52
N LYS A 117 -6.43 -7.74 9.43
CA LYS A 117 -5.62 -8.92 9.17
C LYS A 117 -4.26 -8.48 8.65
N ILE A 118 -3.20 -8.93 9.32
CA ILE A 118 -1.81 -8.67 8.92
C ILE A 118 -1.07 -9.95 8.58
N ARG A 119 -0.25 -9.90 7.53
CA ARG A 119 0.84 -10.85 7.30
C ARG A 119 2.11 -10.08 6.98
N GLY A 120 3.27 -10.58 7.40
CA GLY A 120 4.56 -9.89 7.18
C GLY A 120 4.64 -8.54 7.91
N ILE A 121 4.36 -8.52 9.22
CA ILE A 121 4.23 -7.26 9.98
C ILE A 121 5.44 -6.34 9.86
N LYS A 122 6.67 -6.86 9.84
CA LYS A 122 7.89 -6.06 9.66
C LYS A 122 7.84 -5.20 8.38
N ASN A 123 7.37 -5.79 7.28
CA ASN A 123 7.23 -5.10 5.98
C ASN A 123 6.06 -4.12 5.98
N VAL A 124 4.98 -4.44 6.70
CA VAL A 124 3.86 -3.51 6.87
C VAL A 124 4.26 -2.30 7.71
N LEU A 125 5.11 -2.47 8.73
CA LEU A 125 5.61 -1.36 9.55
C LEU A 125 6.45 -0.36 8.74
N VAL A 126 7.09 -0.79 7.64
CA VAL A 126 7.77 0.11 6.70
C VAL A 126 6.80 1.14 6.10
N LEU A 127 5.54 0.76 5.82
CA LEU A 127 4.53 1.71 5.35
C LEU A 127 4.18 2.77 6.39
N LEU A 128 4.26 2.43 7.67
CA LEU A 128 3.93 3.40 8.72
C LEU A 128 4.95 4.54 8.78
N GLN A 129 6.20 4.26 8.39
CA GLN A 129 7.24 5.27 8.28
C GLN A 129 6.98 6.31 7.18
N LEU A 130 5.99 6.07 6.30
CA LEU A 130 5.51 7.04 5.31
C LEU A 130 4.62 8.12 5.92
N PHE A 131 3.94 7.84 7.05
CA PHE A 131 3.12 8.82 7.76
C PHE A 131 3.94 9.78 8.63
N ASP A 132 5.22 9.45 8.83
CA ASP A 132 6.16 10.27 9.57
C ASP A 132 7.01 11.17 8.63
N LEU A 133 6.62 11.26 7.34
CA LEU A 133 7.17 12.16 6.32
C LEU A 133 6.18 13.30 6.06
#